data_AF-W9XKB4-F1
#
_entry.id   AF-W9XKB4-F1
#
_cell.length_a   1.000
_cell.length_b   1.000
_cell.length_c   1.000
_cell.angle_alpha   90.00
_cell.angle_beta   90.00
_cell.angle_gamma   90.00
#
_symmetry.space_group_name_H-M   'P 1'
#
loop_
_entity.id
_entity.type
_entity.pdbx_description
1 polymer ?
#
loop_
_entity_poly.entity_id
_entity_poly.type
_entity_poly.pdbx_seq_one_letter_code
_entity_poly.pdbx_strand_id
1 'polypeptide(L)'
;MSRAGSWILVLCATFLADGQATPIALLNLEEFDLALPSAQDVWVAKSEESWNAHLQRSRKVSPAQMEFYSAFCLLLQGTQVTAPVSPFGMLLLIAGLVIHIVTLERTTSVIVPGLAADIDQAPWVASTEKALQACERTWKSHPKSVTNPLYSNEDPLMTDCVPLLMIAYYHTCAPRRLKLLKASLCDTLGNRLPFMRAQLVPSESAQRPTDPSVPADGVASDAREALEDLLMPRTETQWSTLCRVAKFAAAHLLLRAKVGFKHVARVGPLEMGFHYVVAGFEGAILLAFCMSAAGKQQRSDPDTRFLRSVAREIMDEMDDPTYKGGGFAAVPLGALRSMMENGWVWGCKWA
;
A
#
# COMPACT_ATOMS: atom_id res chain seq x y z
N MET A 1 19.18 -18.63 -8.53
CA MET A 1 18.70 -17.94 -7.31
C MET A 1 17.51 -18.70 -6.72
N SER A 2 17.39 -18.79 -5.39
CA SER A 2 16.38 -19.62 -4.69
C SER A 2 15.05 -18.87 -4.49
N ARG A 3 13.95 -19.61 -4.23
CA ARG A 3 12.62 -19.06 -3.89
C ARG A 3 12.68 -17.96 -2.81
N ALA A 4 13.62 -18.12 -1.87
CA ALA A 4 13.84 -17.17 -0.80
C ALA A 4 14.29 -15.78 -1.32
N GLY A 5 15.17 -15.73 -2.32
CA GLY A 5 15.64 -14.47 -2.92
C GLY A 5 14.52 -13.64 -3.53
N SER A 6 13.57 -14.29 -4.20
CA SER A 6 12.39 -13.64 -4.76
C SER A 6 11.45 -13.10 -3.67
N TRP A 7 11.22 -13.86 -2.59
CA TRP A 7 10.42 -13.36 -1.45
C TRP A 7 11.10 -12.23 -0.69
N ILE A 8 12.43 -12.23 -0.60
CA ILE A 8 13.20 -11.10 -0.04
C ILE A 8 12.87 -9.81 -0.78
N LEU A 9 12.73 -9.84 -2.12
CA LEU A 9 12.35 -8.66 -2.90
C LEU A 9 10.97 -8.11 -2.47
N VAL A 10 9.97 -8.98 -2.29
CA VAL A 10 8.62 -8.60 -1.84
C VAL A 10 8.65 -8.03 -0.42
N LEU A 11 9.43 -8.63 0.47
CA LEU A 11 9.61 -8.14 1.84
C LEU A 11 10.31 -6.78 1.84
N CYS A 12 11.40 -6.61 1.08
CA CYS A 12 12.10 -5.34 0.92
C CYS A 12 11.17 -4.24 0.41
N ALA A 13 10.37 -4.51 -0.63
CA ALA A 13 9.36 -3.57 -1.13
C ALA A 13 8.41 -3.12 -0.01
N THR A 14 7.92 -4.07 0.77
CA THR A 14 6.95 -3.80 1.84
C THR A 14 7.56 -3.00 2.98
N PHE A 15 8.72 -3.41 3.49
CA PHE A 15 9.39 -2.72 4.59
C PHE A 15 9.89 -1.33 4.18
N LEU A 16 10.32 -1.15 2.92
CA LEU A 16 10.65 0.17 2.39
C LEU A 16 9.43 1.08 2.36
N ALA A 17 8.27 0.58 1.94
CA ALA A 17 7.03 1.36 1.92
C ALA A 17 6.52 1.71 3.33
N ASP A 18 6.61 0.77 4.28
CA ASP A 18 6.17 0.97 5.67
C ASP A 18 6.83 2.21 6.30
N GLY A 19 8.11 2.44 5.98
CA GLY A 19 8.81 3.67 6.33
C GLY A 19 9.21 3.76 7.81
N GLN A 20 9.04 2.68 8.58
CA GLN A 20 9.61 2.56 9.91
C GLN A 20 11.13 2.74 9.84
N ALA A 21 11.71 3.34 10.88
CA ALA A 21 13.09 3.85 10.95
C ALA A 21 14.23 2.84 10.73
N THR A 22 13.93 1.62 10.29
CA THR A 22 14.94 0.63 9.95
C THR A 22 15.57 1.01 8.60
N PRO A 23 16.87 1.32 8.55
CA PRO A 23 17.57 1.54 7.30
C PRO A 23 17.63 0.20 6.55
N ILE A 24 16.91 0.12 5.44
CA ILE A 24 16.96 -1.04 4.55
C ILE A 24 17.89 -0.67 3.41
N ALA A 25 18.89 -1.51 3.16
CA ALA A 25 19.77 -1.34 2.01
C ALA A 25 18.92 -1.29 0.73
N LEU A 26 19.14 -0.24 -0.07
CA LEU A 26 18.48 -0.11 -1.36
C LEU A 26 19.01 -1.22 -2.28
N LEU A 27 18.12 -2.09 -2.74
CA LEU A 27 18.47 -3.15 -3.67
C LEU A 27 18.78 -2.55 -5.03
N ASN A 28 19.95 -2.87 -5.59
CA ASN A 28 20.21 -2.62 -7.00
C ASN A 28 19.40 -3.61 -7.85
N LEU A 29 18.29 -3.13 -8.43
CA LEU A 29 17.41 -3.96 -9.25
C LEU A 29 18.08 -4.45 -10.54
N GLU A 30 19.15 -3.80 -11.00
CA GLU A 30 19.91 -4.21 -12.20
C GLU A 30 20.74 -5.47 -11.95
N GLU A 31 21.22 -5.65 -10.71
CA GLU A 31 21.95 -6.84 -10.28
C GLU A 31 21.02 -8.04 -10.03
N PHE A 32 19.70 -7.83 -10.13
CA PHE A 32 18.70 -8.87 -9.95
C PHE A 32 18.53 -9.67 -11.26
N ASP A 33 19.55 -10.45 -11.60
CA ASP A 33 19.61 -11.36 -12.75
C ASP A 33 18.75 -12.62 -12.48
N LEU A 34 17.43 -12.41 -12.48
CA LEU A 34 16.44 -13.44 -12.24
C LEU A 34 15.53 -13.59 -13.46
N ALA A 35 15.55 -14.77 -14.08
CA ALA A 35 14.49 -15.15 -15.00
C ALA A 35 13.14 -15.08 -14.27
N LEU A 36 12.16 -14.37 -14.83
CA LEU A 36 10.85 -14.29 -14.21
C LEU A 36 10.33 -15.70 -13.99
N PRO A 37 9.81 -16.00 -12.79
CA PRO A 37 9.40 -17.34 -12.41
C PRO A 37 8.57 -18.03 -13.50
N SER A 38 9.10 -19.13 -14.06
CA SER A 38 8.33 -19.98 -14.98
C SER A 38 7.23 -20.75 -14.24
N ALA A 39 6.24 -21.20 -15.01
CA ALA A 39 4.97 -21.86 -14.68
C ALA A 39 4.63 -22.08 -13.18
N GLN A 40 3.44 -21.59 -12.79
CA GLN A 40 2.89 -21.68 -11.42
C GLN A 40 2.97 -23.09 -10.82
N ASP A 41 2.90 -24.13 -11.65
CA ASP A 41 2.99 -25.54 -11.24
C ASP A 41 4.30 -25.88 -10.54
N VAL A 42 5.42 -25.25 -10.93
CA VAL A 42 6.70 -25.34 -10.22
C VAL A 42 6.60 -24.71 -8.83
N TRP A 43 5.77 -23.69 -8.64
CA TRP A 43 5.67 -22.96 -7.37
C TRP A 43 4.74 -23.64 -6.37
N VAL A 44 3.63 -24.20 -6.85
CA VAL A 44 2.65 -24.90 -6.02
C VAL A 44 3.02 -26.37 -5.76
N ALA A 45 4.15 -26.84 -6.29
CA ALA A 45 4.64 -28.19 -6.06
C ALA A 45 4.82 -28.47 -4.56
N LYS A 46 4.10 -29.48 -4.07
CA LYS A 46 4.06 -29.89 -2.65
C LYS A 46 5.17 -30.87 -2.26
N SER A 47 5.88 -31.43 -3.23
CA SER A 47 7.03 -32.32 -3.01
C SER A 47 8.18 -31.97 -3.94
N GLU A 48 9.37 -32.44 -3.58
CA GLU A 48 10.58 -32.27 -4.41
C GLU A 48 10.45 -33.02 -5.74
N GLU A 49 9.84 -34.21 -5.78
CA GLU A 49 9.66 -34.93 -7.05
C GLU A 49 8.69 -34.18 -7.98
N SER A 50 7.58 -33.67 -7.44
CA SER A 50 6.64 -32.83 -8.17
C SER A 50 7.34 -31.58 -8.70
N TRP A 51 8.14 -30.91 -7.86
CA TRP A 51 8.89 -29.73 -8.26
C TRP A 51 9.84 -30.01 -9.42
N ASN A 52 10.64 -31.07 -9.31
CA ASN A 52 11.57 -31.49 -10.35
C ASN A 52 10.83 -31.86 -11.64
N ALA A 53 9.71 -32.58 -11.55
CA ALA A 53 8.91 -32.95 -12.72
C ALA A 53 8.32 -31.72 -13.43
N HIS A 54 7.77 -30.76 -12.69
CA HIS A 54 7.24 -29.50 -13.23
C HIS A 54 8.36 -28.65 -13.82
N LEU A 55 9.52 -28.56 -13.17
CA LEU A 55 10.67 -27.83 -13.68
C LEU A 55 11.20 -28.42 -14.99
N GLN A 56 11.29 -29.74 -15.08
CA GLN A 56 11.71 -30.41 -16.31
C GLN A 56 10.69 -30.24 -17.44
N ARG A 57 9.39 -30.22 -17.11
CA ARG A 57 8.32 -29.92 -18.07
C ARG A 57 8.40 -28.47 -18.55
N SER A 58 8.59 -27.51 -17.65
CA SER A 58 8.67 -26.09 -18.01
C SER A 58 9.89 -25.77 -18.87
N ARG A 59 11.04 -26.40 -18.59
CA ARG A 59 12.25 -26.31 -19.42
C ARG A 59 12.07 -26.85 -20.84
N LYS A 60 11.25 -27.90 -21.02
CA LYS A 60 11.00 -28.53 -22.33
C LYS A 60 10.02 -27.75 -23.22
N VAL A 61 9.12 -26.98 -22.63
CA VAL A 61 8.04 -26.26 -23.36
C VAL A 61 8.46 -24.86 -23.83
N SER A 62 9.62 -24.36 -23.35
CA SER A 62 10.28 -23.08 -23.66
C SER A 62 9.62 -22.14 -24.71
N PRO A 63 8.72 -21.24 -24.29
CA PRO A 63 8.82 -19.86 -24.75
C PRO A 63 10.07 -19.23 -24.11
N ALA A 64 10.76 -18.35 -24.83
CA ALA A 64 11.89 -17.58 -24.30
C ALA A 64 11.54 -17.00 -22.93
N GLN A 65 12.23 -17.46 -21.88
CA GLN A 65 12.02 -16.96 -20.52
C GLN A 65 12.39 -15.48 -20.51
N MET A 66 11.48 -14.66 -19.98
CA MET A 66 11.69 -13.23 -19.87
C MET A 66 12.44 -12.94 -18.59
N GLU A 67 13.57 -12.23 -18.69
CA GLU A 67 14.32 -11.77 -17.52
C GLU A 67 13.55 -10.69 -16.76
N PHE A 68 13.67 -10.72 -15.42
CA PHE A 68 13.01 -9.77 -14.52
C PHE A 68 13.33 -8.34 -14.90
N TYR A 69 14.62 -8.01 -15.03
CA TYR A 69 15.04 -6.64 -15.30
C TYR A 69 14.54 -6.16 -16.68
N SER A 70 14.52 -7.03 -17.70
CA SER A 70 13.97 -6.69 -19.01
C SER A 70 12.46 -6.38 -18.96
N ALA A 71 11.67 -7.24 -18.30
CA ALA A 71 10.25 -6.98 -18.06
C ALA A 71 10.02 -5.70 -17.25
N PHE A 72 10.84 -5.48 -16.23
CA PHE A 72 10.79 -4.31 -15.37
C PHE A 72 11.06 -3.02 -16.17
N CYS A 73 12.08 -3.01 -17.02
CA CYS A 73 12.37 -1.90 -17.93
C CYS A 73 11.22 -1.60 -18.90
N LEU A 74 10.54 -2.64 -19.43
CA LEU A 74 9.34 -2.44 -20.25
C LEU A 74 8.25 -1.71 -19.45
N LEU A 75 8.00 -2.12 -18.20
CA LEU A 75 7.05 -1.44 -17.33
C LEU A 75 7.46 0.02 -17.07
N LEU A 76 8.72 0.29 -16.74
CA LEU A 76 9.22 1.66 -16.51
C LEU A 76 9.04 2.57 -17.72
N GLN A 77 9.08 2.01 -18.93
CA GLN A 77 8.80 2.74 -20.19
C GLN A 77 7.31 2.95 -20.46
N GLY A 78 6.41 2.42 -19.61
CA GLY A 78 4.96 2.45 -19.82
C GLY A 78 4.45 1.38 -20.80
N THR A 79 5.29 0.40 -21.12
CA THR A 79 4.97 -0.69 -22.06
C THR A 79 4.42 -1.89 -21.30
N GLN A 80 3.28 -2.41 -21.75
CA GLN A 80 2.68 -3.62 -21.18
C GLN A 80 3.56 -4.83 -21.47
N VAL A 81 3.74 -5.71 -20.48
CA VAL A 81 4.43 -6.98 -20.70
C VAL A 81 3.44 -7.95 -21.33
N THR A 82 3.69 -8.34 -22.58
CA THR A 82 2.84 -9.27 -23.35
C THR A 82 3.32 -10.72 -23.27
N ALA A 83 4.56 -10.93 -22.84
CA ALA A 83 5.09 -12.27 -22.61
C ALA A 83 4.35 -12.96 -21.45
N PRO A 84 4.27 -14.30 -21.44
CA PRO A 84 3.66 -15.03 -20.35
C PRO A 84 4.47 -14.83 -19.06
N VAL A 85 3.87 -14.13 -18.09
CA VAL A 85 4.40 -13.93 -16.74
C VAL A 85 3.54 -14.76 -15.77
N SER A 86 4.16 -15.49 -14.85
CA SER A 86 3.42 -16.20 -13.80
C SER A 86 2.87 -15.22 -12.74
N PRO A 87 1.88 -15.63 -11.92
CA PRO A 87 1.41 -14.84 -10.78
C PRO A 87 2.53 -14.37 -9.86
N PHE A 88 3.49 -15.24 -9.55
CA PHE A 88 4.64 -14.87 -8.74
C PHE A 88 5.55 -13.87 -9.47
N GLY A 89 5.77 -14.05 -10.78
CA GLY A 89 6.51 -13.08 -11.58
C GLY A 89 5.85 -11.69 -11.60
N MET A 90 4.51 -11.65 -11.65
CA MET A 90 3.75 -10.41 -11.56
C MET A 90 3.94 -9.73 -10.20
N LEU A 91 3.89 -10.51 -9.12
CA LEU A 91 4.15 -10.02 -7.76
C LEU A 91 5.55 -9.42 -7.63
N LEU A 92 6.57 -10.07 -8.21
CA LEU A 92 7.95 -9.56 -8.22
C LEU A 92 8.08 -8.26 -9.00
N LEU A 93 7.44 -8.15 -10.17
CA LEU A 93 7.46 -6.92 -10.97
C LEU A 93 6.84 -5.74 -10.21
N ILE A 94 5.74 -5.97 -9.51
CA ILE A 94 5.10 -4.93 -8.69
C ILE A 94 5.99 -4.58 -7.49
N ALA A 95 6.60 -5.58 -6.83
CA ALA A 95 7.56 -5.33 -5.75
C ALA A 95 8.76 -4.49 -6.23
N GLY A 96 9.31 -4.79 -7.40
CA GLY A 96 10.35 -3.98 -8.05
C GLY A 96 9.91 -2.54 -8.30
N LEU A 97 8.67 -2.33 -8.76
CA LEU A 97 8.09 -0.99 -8.93
C LEU A 97 8.00 -0.25 -7.60
N VAL A 98 7.49 -0.89 -6.54
CA VAL A 98 7.43 -0.29 -5.20
C VAL A 98 8.82 0.14 -4.72
N ILE A 99 9.83 -0.73 -4.84
CA ILE A 99 11.22 -0.41 -4.46
C ILE A 99 11.71 0.80 -5.23
N HIS A 100 11.54 0.83 -6.55
CA HIS A 100 11.97 1.94 -7.39
C HIS A 100 11.28 3.25 -7.02
N ILE A 101 9.96 3.23 -6.82
CA ILE A 101 9.16 4.40 -6.47
C ILE A 101 9.57 4.96 -5.11
N VAL A 102 9.67 4.10 -4.10
CA VAL A 102 10.06 4.52 -2.75
C VAL A 102 11.51 5.03 -2.74
N THR A 103 12.38 4.47 -3.58
CA THR A 103 13.76 4.96 -3.75
C THR A 103 13.77 6.36 -4.36
N LEU A 104 13.04 6.59 -5.44
CA LEU A 104 12.89 7.91 -6.06
C LEU A 104 12.31 8.92 -5.08
N GLU A 105 11.26 8.54 -4.36
CA GLU A 105 10.64 9.37 -3.33
C GLU A 105 11.66 9.80 -2.28
N ARG A 106 12.41 8.88 -1.70
CA ARG A 106 13.38 9.16 -0.63
C ARG A 106 14.56 10.00 -1.10
N THR A 107 15.08 9.71 -2.29
CA THR A 107 16.24 10.42 -2.88
C THR A 107 15.89 11.81 -3.37
N THR A 108 14.65 12.04 -3.82
CA THR A 108 14.20 13.37 -4.26
C THR A 108 13.63 14.23 -3.14
N SER A 109 13.13 13.63 -2.05
CA SER A 109 12.57 14.37 -0.89
C SER A 109 13.59 15.19 -0.10
N VAL A 110 14.88 14.85 -0.19
CA VAL A 110 15.99 15.51 0.52
C VAL A 110 16.40 16.83 -0.15
N ILE A 111 15.99 17.06 -1.40
CA ILE A 111 16.48 18.16 -2.21
C ILE A 111 15.38 19.24 -2.32
N VAL A 112 15.62 20.39 -1.68
CA VAL A 112 15.16 21.76 -1.99
C VAL A 112 14.66 22.51 -0.73
N PRO A 113 15.56 23.21 -0.02
CA PRO A 113 15.20 24.31 0.86
C PRO A 113 14.65 25.48 0.01
N GLY A 114 13.42 25.92 0.26
CA GLY A 114 12.86 27.17 -0.28
C GLY A 114 11.76 27.06 -1.34
N LEU A 115 11.38 25.86 -1.81
CA LEU A 115 10.31 25.70 -2.79
C LEU A 115 9.00 25.24 -2.13
N ALA A 116 8.27 26.19 -1.55
CA ALA A 116 7.02 25.94 -0.83
C ALA A 116 5.81 25.55 -1.72
N ALA A 117 5.96 25.42 -3.04
CA ALA A 117 4.81 25.51 -3.93
C ALA A 117 4.43 24.28 -4.77
N ASP A 118 5.34 23.37 -5.15
CA ASP A 118 4.97 22.34 -6.16
C ASP A 118 5.70 20.98 -6.03
N ILE A 119 6.09 20.60 -4.80
CA ILE A 119 6.77 19.32 -4.51
C ILE A 119 5.88 18.10 -4.86
N ASP A 120 4.56 18.28 -4.97
CA ASP A 120 3.61 17.20 -5.26
C ASP A 120 3.63 16.74 -6.73
N GLN A 121 4.47 17.32 -7.60
CA GLN A 121 4.68 16.88 -8.99
C GLN A 121 6.16 16.70 -9.34
N ALA A 122 6.88 15.88 -8.57
CA ALA A 122 8.24 15.53 -8.95
C ALA A 122 8.27 14.93 -10.38
N PRO A 123 9.28 15.23 -11.22
CA PRO A 123 9.32 14.81 -12.63
C PRO A 123 9.13 13.30 -12.85
N TRP A 124 9.53 12.49 -11.87
CA TRP A 124 9.41 11.03 -11.91
C TRP A 124 7.97 10.52 -11.72
N VAL A 125 7.06 11.32 -11.16
CA VAL A 125 5.67 10.92 -10.87
C VAL A 125 4.96 10.53 -12.17
N ALA A 126 5.02 11.38 -13.20
CA ALA A 126 4.36 11.10 -14.47
C ALA A 126 4.91 9.84 -15.17
N SER A 127 6.21 9.59 -15.08
CA SER A 127 6.84 8.37 -15.62
C SER A 127 6.37 7.13 -14.85
N THR A 128 6.31 7.25 -13.52
CA THR A 128 5.87 6.17 -12.64
C THR A 128 4.40 5.84 -12.83
N GLU A 129 3.53 6.86 -12.99
CA GLU A 129 2.11 6.62 -13.26
C GLU A 129 1.91 5.83 -14.56
N LYS A 130 2.69 6.13 -15.62
CA LYS A 130 2.67 5.33 -16.85
C LYS A 130 3.10 3.89 -16.60
N ALA A 131 4.13 3.70 -15.77
CA ALA A 131 4.60 2.37 -15.40
C ALA A 131 3.55 1.57 -14.61
N LEU A 132 2.86 2.21 -13.66
CA LEU A 132 1.76 1.60 -12.91
C LEU A 132 0.59 1.23 -13.82
N GLN A 133 0.22 2.09 -14.77
CA GLN A 133 -0.82 1.78 -15.75
C GLN A 133 -0.44 0.62 -16.67
N ALA A 134 0.84 0.51 -17.06
CA ALA A 134 1.34 -0.63 -17.83
C ALA A 134 1.32 -1.93 -17.01
N CYS A 135 1.70 -1.82 -15.74
CA CYS A 135 1.67 -2.92 -14.78
C CYS A 135 0.24 -3.41 -14.53
N GLU A 136 -0.71 -2.49 -14.34
CA GLU A 136 -2.13 -2.81 -14.17
C GLU A 136 -2.74 -3.44 -15.42
N ARG A 137 -2.40 -2.95 -16.63
CA ARG A 137 -2.81 -3.60 -17.89
C ARG A 137 -2.25 -5.02 -18.00
N THR A 138 -0.98 -5.20 -17.64
CA THR A 138 -0.33 -6.52 -17.60
C THR A 138 -1.08 -7.45 -16.63
N TRP A 139 -1.33 -7.00 -15.40
CA TRP A 139 -2.08 -7.74 -14.39
C TRP A 139 -3.49 -8.10 -14.88
N LYS A 140 -4.27 -7.14 -15.39
CA LYS A 140 -5.64 -7.39 -15.91
C LYS A 140 -5.69 -8.29 -17.13
N SER A 141 -4.62 -8.34 -17.92
CA SER A 141 -4.53 -9.24 -19.08
C SER A 141 -4.13 -10.67 -18.70
N HIS A 142 -3.67 -10.87 -17.46
CA HIS A 142 -3.24 -12.18 -17.01
C HIS A 142 -4.44 -13.14 -16.90
N PRO A 143 -4.37 -14.39 -17.41
CA PRO A 143 -5.51 -15.31 -17.43
C PRO A 143 -6.13 -15.59 -16.05
N LYS A 144 -5.30 -15.52 -14.99
CA LYS A 144 -5.74 -15.72 -13.60
C LYS A 144 -6.16 -14.43 -12.88
N SER A 145 -6.26 -13.31 -13.58
CA SER A 145 -6.65 -12.02 -12.98
C SER A 145 -8.16 -11.81 -12.86
N VAL A 146 -8.97 -12.74 -13.37
CA VAL A 146 -10.44 -12.60 -13.47
C VAL A 146 -11.10 -12.64 -12.08
N THR A 147 -11.05 -11.49 -11.41
CA THR A 147 -12.17 -10.68 -10.91
C THR A 147 -13.36 -11.38 -10.26
N ASN A 148 -13.10 -12.29 -9.32
CA ASN A 148 -13.87 -12.21 -8.08
C ASN A 148 -12.99 -12.59 -6.89
N PRO A 149 -12.35 -11.62 -6.23
CA PRO A 149 -11.48 -11.91 -5.10
C PRO A 149 -12.24 -12.43 -3.86
N LEU A 150 -13.58 -12.44 -3.90
CA LEU A 150 -14.42 -13.15 -2.91
C LEU A 150 -14.59 -14.65 -3.23
N TYR A 151 -14.25 -15.10 -4.45
CA TYR A 151 -14.56 -16.46 -4.93
C TYR A 151 -13.38 -17.19 -5.61
N SER A 152 -12.24 -16.54 -5.87
CA SER A 152 -11.12 -17.21 -6.55
C SER A 152 -10.21 -17.95 -5.57
N ASN A 153 -10.58 -19.19 -5.24
CA ASN A 153 -9.70 -20.18 -4.62
C ASN A 153 -8.51 -20.61 -5.51
N GLU A 154 -8.31 -20.01 -6.69
CA GLU A 154 -7.43 -20.57 -7.71
C GLU A 154 -5.99 -20.02 -7.69
N ASP A 155 -5.74 -18.79 -7.20
CA ASP A 155 -4.36 -18.29 -7.07
C ASP A 155 -4.20 -17.11 -6.06
N PRO A 156 -3.75 -17.36 -4.82
CA PRO A 156 -3.59 -16.31 -3.81
C PRO A 156 -2.56 -15.23 -4.23
N LEU A 157 -1.58 -15.57 -5.06
CA LEU A 157 -0.53 -14.63 -5.47
C LEU A 157 -1.04 -13.50 -6.37
N MET A 158 -2.07 -13.77 -7.18
CA MET A 158 -2.69 -12.71 -8.00
C MET A 158 -3.45 -11.71 -7.13
N THR A 159 -4.03 -12.17 -6.02
CA THR A 159 -4.68 -11.33 -5.03
C THR A 159 -3.65 -10.47 -4.28
N ASP A 160 -2.49 -11.06 -3.92
CA ASP A 160 -1.37 -10.37 -3.25
C ASP A 160 -0.79 -9.22 -4.08
N CYS A 161 -0.94 -9.25 -5.41
CA CYS A 161 -0.55 -8.16 -6.29
C CYS A 161 -1.34 -6.87 -6.02
N VAL A 162 -2.61 -6.97 -5.61
CA VAL A 162 -3.49 -5.81 -5.41
C VAL A 162 -2.99 -4.90 -4.27
N PRO A 163 -2.70 -5.40 -3.05
CA PRO A 163 -2.14 -4.56 -2.01
C PRO A 163 -0.77 -3.95 -2.37
N LEU A 164 0.12 -4.65 -3.09
CA LEU A 164 1.38 -4.04 -3.55
C LEU A 164 1.16 -2.93 -4.59
N LEU A 165 0.21 -3.12 -5.52
CA LEU A 165 -0.17 -2.05 -6.46
C LEU A 165 -0.76 -0.85 -5.71
N MET A 166 -1.55 -1.08 -4.67
CA MET A 166 -2.10 -0.03 -3.82
C MET A 166 -0.96 0.77 -3.17
N ILE A 167 0.02 0.09 -2.59
CA ILE A 167 1.22 0.70 -1.99
C ILE A 167 1.95 1.56 -3.04
N ALA A 168 2.16 1.02 -4.24
CA ALA A 168 2.82 1.74 -5.32
C ALA A 168 2.06 3.02 -5.74
N TYR A 169 0.72 2.95 -5.82
CA TYR A 169 -0.13 4.12 -6.07
C TYR A 169 -0.10 5.13 -4.93
N TYR A 170 -0.10 4.69 -3.66
CA TYR A 170 0.06 5.57 -2.50
C TYR A 170 1.36 6.35 -2.61
N HIS A 171 2.49 5.67 -2.81
CA HIS A 171 3.80 6.32 -2.88
C HIS A 171 3.99 7.17 -4.14
N THR A 172 3.25 6.93 -5.21
CA THR A 172 3.32 7.76 -6.42
C THR A 172 2.46 9.01 -6.32
N CYS A 173 1.23 8.88 -5.81
CA CYS A 173 0.20 9.90 -5.96
C CYS A 173 -0.21 10.58 -4.65
N ALA A 174 0.10 10.00 -3.48
CA ALA A 174 -0.22 10.66 -2.21
C ALA A 174 0.62 11.95 -2.08
N PRO A 175 0.01 13.09 -1.69
CA PRO A 175 0.76 14.30 -1.41
C PRO A 175 1.81 14.05 -0.33
N ARG A 176 2.98 14.71 -0.42
CA ARG A 176 4.09 14.51 0.54
C ARG A 176 3.64 14.65 1.99
N ARG A 177 2.72 15.57 2.24
CA ARG A 177 2.18 15.85 3.58
C ARG A 177 1.32 14.71 4.13
N LEU A 178 0.59 14.02 3.27
CA LEU A 178 -0.16 12.82 3.67
C LEU A 178 0.80 11.71 4.11
N LYS A 179 1.95 11.61 3.47
CA LYS A 179 3.02 10.68 3.84
C LYS A 179 3.71 11.07 5.15
N LEU A 180 3.93 12.36 5.38
CA LEU A 180 4.41 12.87 6.68
C LEU A 180 3.39 12.60 7.80
N LEU A 181 2.09 12.75 7.51
CA LEU A 181 1.03 12.38 8.45
C LEU A 181 1.07 10.88 8.75
N LYS A 182 1.23 10.02 7.73
CA LYS A 182 1.44 8.57 7.91
C LYS A 182 2.61 8.31 8.86
N ALA A 183 3.76 8.92 8.62
CA ALA A 183 4.96 8.77 9.47
C ALA A 183 4.69 9.21 10.91
N SER A 184 4.07 10.37 11.11
CA SER A 184 3.73 10.88 12.45
C SER A 184 2.71 9.99 13.19
N LEU A 185 1.73 9.44 12.48
CA LEU A 185 0.77 8.48 13.03
C LEU A 185 1.47 7.18 13.42
N CYS A 186 2.37 6.68 12.57
CA CYS A 186 3.20 5.51 12.85
C CYS A 186 4.05 5.72 14.11
N ASP A 187 4.71 6.86 14.25
CA ASP A 187 5.50 7.18 15.45
C ASP A 187 4.61 7.28 16.70
N THR A 188 3.47 7.97 16.59
CA THR A 188 2.56 8.16 17.73
C THR A 188 1.97 6.83 18.19
N LEU A 189 1.57 5.97 17.25
CA LEU A 189 1.00 4.66 17.55
C LEU A 189 2.08 3.68 18.00
N GLY A 190 3.25 3.66 17.38
CA GLY A 190 4.40 2.86 17.82
C GLY A 190 4.85 3.22 19.25
N ASN A 191 4.82 4.51 19.60
CA ASN A 191 5.14 4.99 20.95
C ASN A 191 4.02 4.72 21.98
N ARG A 192 2.76 4.56 21.54
CA ARG A 192 1.60 4.28 22.40
C ARG A 192 1.27 2.79 22.51
N LEU A 193 1.77 1.94 21.62
CA LEU A 193 1.60 0.49 21.66
C LEU A 193 2.76 -0.13 22.48
N PRO A 194 2.51 -0.63 23.71
CA PRO A 194 3.57 -1.05 24.63
C PRO A 194 4.49 -2.16 24.09
N PHE A 195 4.03 -2.95 23.12
CA PHE A 195 4.74 -4.12 22.61
C PHE A 195 5.83 -3.80 21.56
N MET A 196 5.75 -2.67 20.85
CA MET A 196 6.85 -2.23 19.97
C MET A 196 8.04 -1.69 20.79
N ARG A 197 7.78 -1.17 22.00
CA ARG A 197 8.82 -0.78 22.96
C ARG A 197 9.60 -1.96 23.51
N ALA A 198 8.93 -3.12 23.65
CA ALA A 198 9.52 -4.34 24.21
C ALA A 198 10.57 -5.00 23.30
N GLN A 199 10.64 -4.62 22.02
CA GLN A 199 11.61 -5.17 21.07
C GLN A 199 12.81 -4.25 20.80
N LEU A 200 12.84 -3.03 21.34
CA LEU A 200 13.85 -2.01 21.01
C LEU A 200 14.60 -1.40 22.20
N VAL A 201 14.38 -1.86 23.43
CA VAL A 201 15.11 -1.35 24.60
C VAL A 201 15.63 -2.51 25.46
N PRO A 202 16.97 -2.71 25.57
CA PRO A 202 17.54 -3.37 26.74
C PRO A 202 17.21 -2.51 27.95
N SER A 203 16.50 -3.11 28.89
CA SER A 203 16.05 -2.52 30.15
C SER A 203 17.05 -1.54 30.78
N GLU A 204 16.75 -0.23 30.78
CA GLU A 204 17.27 0.69 31.79
C GLU A 204 16.40 1.97 31.93
N SER A 205 15.92 2.13 33.17
CA SER A 205 15.51 3.36 33.89
C SER A 205 14.65 4.44 33.22
N ALA A 206 13.45 4.55 33.77
CA ALA A 206 12.48 5.64 33.57
C ALA A 206 12.97 7.00 34.10
N GLN A 207 12.74 8.06 33.33
CA GLN A 207 12.53 9.42 33.84
C GLN A 207 11.38 10.11 33.08
N ARG A 208 10.36 10.52 33.83
CA ARG A 208 9.30 11.45 33.41
C ARG A 208 9.82 12.88 33.52
N PRO A 209 9.35 13.80 32.65
CA PRO A 209 9.14 15.18 33.06
C PRO A 209 7.66 15.57 32.97
N THR A 210 7.14 16.05 34.10
CA THR A 210 5.94 16.87 34.24
C THR A 210 6.28 18.34 33.99
N ASP A 211 5.50 19.03 33.15
CA ASP A 211 4.95 20.35 33.47
C ASP A 211 3.87 20.78 32.44
N PRO A 212 2.67 21.23 32.88
CA PRO A 212 1.64 21.78 31.99
C PRO A 212 1.35 23.26 32.30
N SER A 213 1.78 24.19 31.43
CA SER A 213 1.15 25.53 31.37
C SER A 213 1.53 26.27 30.09
N VAL A 214 0.79 26.01 29.00
CA VAL A 214 0.67 26.93 27.86
C VAL A 214 -0.81 26.93 27.44
N PRO A 215 -1.46 28.10 27.24
CA PRO A 215 -2.84 28.16 26.78
C PRO A 215 -2.90 27.69 25.32
N ALA A 216 -3.44 26.48 25.12
CA ALA A 216 -3.33 25.72 23.87
C ALA A 216 -4.41 26.03 22.83
N ASP A 217 -5.46 26.78 23.18
CA ASP A 217 -6.71 26.73 22.41
C ASP A 217 -6.75 27.65 21.18
N GLY A 218 -5.93 28.71 21.13
CA GLY A 218 -5.90 29.65 19.99
C GLY A 218 -4.93 29.25 18.87
N VAL A 219 -3.67 28.96 19.21
CA VAL A 219 -2.61 28.65 18.25
C VAL A 219 -2.81 27.29 17.57
N ALA A 220 -3.44 26.35 18.26
CA ALA A 220 -3.75 25.03 17.70
C ALA A 220 -4.84 25.06 16.62
N SER A 221 -5.77 26.02 16.70
CA SER A 221 -6.85 26.17 15.71
C SER A 221 -6.30 26.69 14.38
N ASP A 222 -5.51 27.78 14.42
CA ASP A 222 -4.94 28.40 13.22
C ASP A 222 -3.92 27.46 12.52
N ALA A 223 -3.09 26.75 13.30
CA ALA A 223 -2.16 25.78 12.75
C ALA A 223 -2.86 24.57 12.12
N ARG A 224 -4.02 24.18 12.66
CA ARG A 224 -4.85 23.09 12.12
C ARG A 224 -5.53 23.51 10.83
N GLU A 225 -6.13 24.69 10.78
CA GLU A 225 -6.78 25.22 9.57
C GLU A 225 -5.75 25.44 8.45
N ALA A 226 -4.57 25.97 8.80
CA ALA A 226 -3.44 26.08 7.89
C ALA A 226 -2.97 24.71 7.38
N LEU A 227 -2.81 23.70 8.25
CA LEU A 227 -2.44 22.34 7.85
C LEU A 227 -3.50 21.72 6.93
N GLU A 228 -4.76 21.98 7.23
CA GLU A 228 -5.92 21.47 6.52
C GLU A 228 -6.02 22.04 5.09
N ASP A 229 -5.88 23.35 4.90
CA ASP A 229 -5.83 23.98 3.57
C ASP A 229 -4.64 23.51 2.73
N LEU A 230 -3.53 23.34 3.43
CA LEU A 230 -2.24 22.94 2.88
C LEU A 230 -2.24 21.45 2.48
N LEU A 231 -3.16 20.66 3.03
CA LEU A 231 -3.43 19.29 2.66
C LEU A 231 -4.40 19.18 1.47
N MET A 232 -5.14 20.22 1.08
CA MET A 232 -6.15 20.09 0.04
C MET A 232 -5.55 20.06 -1.39
N PRO A 233 -6.12 19.25 -2.31
CA PRO A 233 -5.79 19.32 -3.73
C PRO A 233 -6.17 20.71 -4.28
N ARG A 234 -5.21 21.35 -4.95
CA ARG A 234 -5.30 22.75 -5.43
C ARG A 234 -5.72 22.86 -6.89
N THR A 235 -5.49 21.82 -7.68
CA THR A 235 -5.82 21.79 -9.10
C THR A 235 -6.79 20.64 -9.42
N GLU A 236 -7.52 20.76 -10.53
CA GLU A 236 -8.43 19.70 -10.97
C GLU A 236 -7.67 18.42 -11.36
N THR A 237 -6.45 18.56 -11.86
CA THR A 237 -5.57 17.42 -12.13
C THR A 237 -5.20 16.68 -10.85
N GLN A 238 -4.81 17.40 -9.79
CA GLN A 238 -4.55 16.81 -8.47
C GLN A 238 -5.80 16.13 -7.90
N TRP A 239 -6.97 16.77 -8.05
CA TRP A 239 -8.24 16.20 -7.64
C TRP A 239 -8.56 14.89 -8.35
N SER A 240 -8.43 14.87 -9.68
CA SER A 240 -8.68 13.70 -10.51
C SER A 240 -7.73 12.54 -10.17
N THR A 241 -6.43 12.82 -10.01
CA THR A 241 -5.45 11.83 -9.57
C THR A 241 -5.79 11.26 -8.20
N LEU A 242 -6.13 12.13 -7.24
CA LEU A 242 -6.54 11.70 -5.90
C LEU A 242 -7.79 10.82 -5.95
N CYS A 243 -8.83 11.20 -6.69
CA CYS A 243 -10.05 10.41 -6.83
C CYS A 243 -9.77 9.06 -7.47
N ARG A 244 -8.93 9.00 -8.51
CA ARG A 244 -8.52 7.75 -9.16
C ARG A 244 -7.89 6.78 -8.15
N VAL A 245 -6.93 7.27 -7.38
CA VAL A 245 -6.20 6.45 -6.40
C VAL A 245 -7.09 6.09 -5.21
N ALA A 246 -7.94 7.01 -4.74
CA ALA A 246 -8.93 6.73 -3.70
C ALA A 246 -9.95 5.67 -4.15
N LYS A 247 -10.36 5.64 -5.42
CA LYS A 247 -11.25 4.60 -5.96
C LYS A 247 -10.59 3.23 -5.92
N PHE A 248 -9.32 3.16 -6.29
CA PHE A 248 -8.53 1.92 -6.19
C PHE A 248 -8.42 1.45 -4.73
N ALA A 249 -8.05 2.35 -3.82
CA ALA A 249 -7.98 2.07 -2.39
C ALA A 249 -9.34 1.63 -1.81
N ALA A 250 -10.43 2.30 -2.20
CA ALA A 250 -11.78 1.97 -1.74
C ALA A 250 -12.21 0.58 -2.21
N ALA A 251 -11.96 0.21 -3.47
CA ALA A 251 -12.25 -1.12 -3.99
C ALA A 251 -11.47 -2.21 -3.23
N HIS A 252 -10.18 -1.96 -2.95
CA HIS A 252 -9.33 -2.87 -2.16
C HIS A 252 -9.81 -3.04 -0.73
N LEU A 253 -10.18 -1.94 -0.05
CA LEU A 253 -10.72 -1.98 1.31
C LEU A 253 -12.08 -2.68 1.37
N LEU A 254 -12.97 -2.39 0.42
CA LEU A 254 -14.30 -3.00 0.34
C LEU A 254 -14.20 -4.51 0.17
N LEU A 255 -13.30 -4.98 -0.69
CA LEU A 255 -13.05 -6.40 -0.83
C LEU A 255 -12.72 -7.06 0.53
N ARG A 256 -11.81 -6.46 1.29
CA ARG A 256 -11.45 -6.98 2.62
C ARG A 256 -12.60 -6.92 3.60
N ALA A 257 -13.40 -5.86 3.53
CA ALA A 257 -14.60 -5.71 4.33
C ALA A 257 -15.57 -6.87 4.07
N LYS A 258 -15.80 -7.19 2.79
CA LYS A 258 -16.69 -8.28 2.33
C LYS A 258 -16.19 -9.68 2.65
N VAL A 259 -14.88 -9.91 2.69
CA VAL A 259 -14.29 -11.16 3.23
C VAL A 259 -14.60 -11.32 4.72
N GLY A 260 -14.92 -10.22 5.40
CA GLY A 260 -15.25 -10.16 6.81
C GLY A 260 -14.01 -9.82 7.63
N PHE A 261 -14.02 -8.65 8.26
CA PHE A 261 -12.89 -8.17 9.06
C PHE A 261 -12.47 -9.13 10.17
N LYS A 262 -13.43 -9.81 10.82
CA LYS A 262 -13.14 -10.85 11.83
C LYS A 262 -12.40 -12.04 11.23
N HIS A 263 -12.73 -12.42 10.00
CA HIS A 263 -12.04 -13.49 9.29
C HIS A 263 -10.63 -13.04 8.95
N VAL A 264 -10.48 -11.89 8.28
CA VAL A 264 -9.17 -11.29 7.93
C VAL A 264 -8.28 -11.13 9.17
N ALA A 265 -8.81 -10.66 10.29
CA ALA A 265 -8.03 -10.52 11.52
C ALA A 265 -7.58 -11.88 12.08
N ARG A 266 -8.40 -12.93 11.94
CA ARG A 266 -8.09 -14.27 12.48
C ARG A 266 -7.11 -15.04 11.60
N VAL A 267 -7.28 -14.99 10.28
CA VAL A 267 -6.48 -15.78 9.32
C VAL A 267 -5.35 -14.97 8.69
N GLY A 268 -5.40 -13.64 8.76
CA GLY A 268 -4.46 -12.72 8.14
C GLY A 268 -2.99 -13.03 8.44
N PRO A 269 -2.58 -13.28 9.69
CA PRO A 269 -1.19 -13.63 10.00
C PRO A 269 -0.70 -14.94 9.35
N LEU A 270 -1.61 -15.81 8.93
CA LEU A 270 -1.31 -17.12 8.35
C LEU A 270 -1.46 -17.15 6.84
N GLU A 271 -2.40 -16.36 6.29
CA GLU A 271 -2.81 -16.43 4.89
C GLU A 271 -2.49 -15.17 4.09
N MET A 272 -2.24 -14.04 4.75
CA MET A 272 -1.99 -12.75 4.08
C MET A 272 -0.56 -12.28 4.34
N GLY A 273 0.12 -11.87 3.27
CA GLY A 273 1.46 -11.28 3.40
C GLY A 273 1.43 -9.95 4.17
N PHE A 274 2.56 -9.57 4.77
CA PHE A 274 2.70 -8.33 5.53
C PHE A 274 2.31 -7.06 4.75
N HIS A 275 2.45 -7.08 3.41
CA HIS A 275 2.05 -5.99 2.53
C HIS A 275 0.54 -5.69 2.58
N TYR A 276 -0.30 -6.63 3.05
CA TYR A 276 -1.71 -6.36 3.25
C TYR A 276 -1.91 -5.31 4.33
N VAL A 277 -1.15 -5.37 5.42
CA VAL A 277 -1.25 -4.45 6.56
C VAL A 277 -0.95 -3.04 6.10
N VAL A 278 0.22 -2.85 5.49
CA VAL A 278 0.69 -1.56 4.96
C VAL A 278 -0.32 -1.00 3.96
N ALA A 279 -0.77 -1.82 3.01
CA ALA A 279 -1.75 -1.41 2.01
C ALA A 279 -3.13 -1.04 2.59
N GLY A 280 -3.55 -1.74 3.64
CA GLY A 280 -4.82 -1.43 4.33
C GLY A 280 -4.73 -0.05 4.99
N PHE A 281 -3.64 0.22 5.69
CA PHE A 281 -3.41 1.49 6.37
C PHE A 281 -3.31 2.66 5.39
N GLU A 282 -2.46 2.54 4.38
CA GLU A 282 -2.27 3.57 3.35
C GLU A 282 -3.55 3.83 2.54
N GLY A 283 -4.28 2.76 2.18
CA GLY A 283 -5.54 2.87 1.45
C GLY A 283 -6.61 3.58 2.27
N ALA A 284 -6.68 3.29 3.57
CA ALA A 284 -7.63 3.93 4.45
C ALA A 284 -7.28 5.40 4.68
N ILE A 285 -5.99 5.75 4.81
CA ILE A 285 -5.52 7.15 4.87
C ILE A 285 -5.92 7.91 3.59
N LEU A 286 -5.69 7.32 2.42
CA LEU A 286 -6.07 7.92 1.13
C LEU A 286 -7.56 8.18 1.01
N LEU A 287 -8.37 7.18 1.33
CA LEU A 287 -9.82 7.28 1.28
C LEU A 287 -10.32 8.35 2.25
N ALA A 288 -9.82 8.33 3.49
CA ALA A 288 -10.13 9.31 4.51
C ALA A 288 -9.81 10.74 4.09
N PHE A 289 -8.61 10.93 3.54
CA PHE A 289 -8.13 12.20 3.06
C PHE A 289 -8.96 12.72 1.88
N CYS A 290 -9.21 11.87 0.88
CA CYS A 290 -10.05 12.23 -0.27
C CYS A 290 -11.46 12.62 0.17
N MET A 291 -12.04 11.90 1.13
CA MET A 291 -13.37 12.22 1.65
C MET A 291 -13.42 13.53 2.43
N SER A 292 -12.41 13.79 3.25
CA SER A 292 -12.27 15.07 3.97
C SER A 292 -12.16 16.23 2.98
N ALA A 293 -11.33 16.08 1.94
CA ALA A 293 -11.17 17.08 0.89
C ALA A 293 -12.46 17.32 0.10
N ALA A 294 -13.18 16.26 -0.26
CA ALA A 294 -14.49 16.36 -0.91
C ALA A 294 -15.49 17.16 -0.07
N GLY A 295 -15.54 16.90 1.25
CA GLY A 295 -16.44 17.58 2.17
C GLY A 295 -16.17 19.07 2.27
N LYS A 296 -14.89 19.46 2.42
CA LYS A 296 -14.47 20.86 2.53
C LYS A 296 -14.69 21.66 1.27
N GLN A 297 -14.37 21.08 0.12
CA GLN A 297 -14.60 21.69 -1.18
C GLN A 297 -16.06 21.56 -1.64
N GLN A 298 -16.95 21.00 -0.80
CA GLN A 298 -18.37 20.78 -1.08
C GLN A 298 -18.62 20.05 -2.42
N ARG A 299 -17.71 19.15 -2.81
CA ARG A 299 -17.77 18.47 -4.10
C ARG A 299 -18.86 17.41 -4.11
N SER A 300 -19.57 17.27 -5.21
CA SER A 300 -20.68 16.30 -5.37
C SER A 300 -20.64 15.55 -6.71
N ASP A 301 -19.48 15.56 -7.35
CA ASP A 301 -19.24 14.87 -8.62
C ASP A 301 -19.42 13.34 -8.51
N PRO A 302 -19.56 12.63 -9.65
CA PRO A 302 -19.78 11.18 -9.66
C PRO A 302 -18.74 10.38 -8.85
N ASP A 303 -17.47 10.79 -8.87
CA ASP A 303 -16.39 10.10 -8.16
C ASP A 303 -16.56 10.23 -6.65
N THR A 304 -16.87 11.42 -6.14
CA THR A 304 -17.15 11.60 -4.70
C THR A 304 -18.37 10.80 -4.24
N ARG A 305 -19.42 10.72 -5.07
CA ARG A 305 -20.63 9.95 -4.74
C ARG A 305 -20.32 8.45 -4.68
N PHE A 306 -19.54 7.96 -5.63
CA PHE A 306 -19.06 6.57 -5.62
C PHE A 306 -18.24 6.29 -4.36
N LEU A 307 -17.25 7.13 -4.04
CA LEU A 307 -16.39 6.95 -2.86
C LEU A 307 -17.19 6.97 -1.56
N ARG A 308 -18.17 7.87 -1.42
CA ARG A 308 -19.10 7.86 -0.27
C ARG A 308 -19.90 6.58 -0.16
N SER A 309 -20.37 6.05 -1.30
CA SER A 309 -21.14 4.81 -1.33
C SER A 309 -20.29 3.64 -0.86
N VAL A 310 -19.09 3.48 -1.41
CA VAL A 310 -18.16 2.41 -1.04
C VAL A 310 -17.72 2.54 0.41
N ALA A 311 -17.41 3.76 0.86
CA ALA A 311 -16.99 3.98 2.24
C ALA A 311 -18.12 3.68 3.23
N ARG A 312 -19.38 3.99 2.89
CA ARG A 312 -20.54 3.56 3.70
C ARG A 312 -20.63 2.04 3.77
N GLU A 313 -20.52 1.37 2.63
CA GLU A 313 -20.56 -0.09 2.57
C GLU A 313 -19.44 -0.73 3.39
N ILE A 314 -18.22 -0.19 3.33
CA ILE A 314 -17.11 -0.62 4.20
C ILE A 314 -17.51 -0.53 5.67
N MET A 315 -18.05 0.61 6.11
CA MET A 315 -18.45 0.81 7.51
C MET A 315 -19.62 -0.08 7.93
N ASP A 316 -20.56 -0.36 7.03
CA ASP A 316 -21.67 -1.27 7.31
C ASP A 316 -21.16 -2.69 7.57
N GLU A 317 -20.16 -3.15 6.79
CA GLU A 317 -19.47 -4.43 7.00
C GLU A 317 -18.61 -4.45 8.28
N MET A 318 -18.23 -3.28 8.81
CA MET A 318 -17.45 -3.20 10.06
C MET A 318 -18.27 -3.63 11.29
N ASP A 319 -19.60 -3.49 11.23
CA ASP A 319 -20.55 -3.70 12.35
C ASP A 319 -20.09 -3.06 13.68
N ASP A 320 -19.35 -1.94 13.61
CA ASP A 320 -18.86 -1.24 14.78
C ASP A 320 -19.91 -0.18 15.22
N PRO A 321 -20.48 -0.32 16.44
CA PRO A 321 -21.56 0.55 16.93
C PRO A 321 -21.13 2.01 17.06
N THR A 322 -19.82 2.30 17.13
CA THR A 322 -19.26 3.66 17.20
C THR A 322 -19.59 4.49 15.96
N TYR A 323 -19.90 3.83 14.83
CA TYR A 323 -20.16 4.50 13.54
C TYR A 323 -21.65 4.50 13.15
N LYS A 324 -22.53 3.85 13.93
CA LYS A 324 -23.98 3.88 13.71
C LYS A 324 -24.56 5.23 14.16
N GLY A 325 -24.34 6.30 13.37
CA GLY A 325 -25.00 7.60 13.55
C GLY A 325 -24.17 8.87 13.34
N GLY A 326 -22.87 8.77 13.07
CA GLY A 326 -21.98 9.94 12.89
C GLY A 326 -21.89 10.44 11.44
N GLY A 327 -21.84 11.77 11.25
CA GLY A 327 -21.60 12.40 9.95
C GLY A 327 -20.18 12.12 9.40
N PHE A 328 -20.11 11.63 8.16
CA PHE A 328 -18.90 11.10 7.49
C PHE A 328 -17.67 12.01 7.47
N ALA A 329 -17.83 13.32 7.66
CA ALA A 329 -16.75 14.31 7.53
C ALA A 329 -15.72 14.27 8.69
N ALA A 330 -16.12 13.80 9.88
CA ALA A 330 -15.24 13.65 11.05
C ALA A 330 -14.81 12.20 11.34
N VAL A 331 -15.49 11.25 10.70
CA VAL A 331 -15.32 9.80 10.86
C VAL A 331 -13.98 9.24 10.38
N PRO A 332 -13.27 9.76 9.35
CA PRO A 332 -12.24 8.95 8.71
C PRO A 332 -10.99 8.71 9.56
N LEU A 333 -10.51 9.72 10.29
CA LEU A 333 -9.32 9.58 11.15
C LEU A 333 -9.65 8.84 12.46
N GLY A 334 -10.85 9.02 13.01
CA GLY A 334 -11.31 8.26 14.18
C GLY A 334 -11.57 6.79 13.84
N ALA A 335 -12.11 6.51 12.64
CA ALA A 335 -12.24 5.17 12.08
C ALA A 335 -10.88 4.53 11.82
N LEU A 336 -9.97 5.23 11.14
CA LEU A 336 -8.58 4.81 10.96
C LEU A 336 -7.91 4.46 12.29
N ARG A 337 -8.04 5.35 13.28
CA ARG A 337 -7.49 5.14 14.62
C ARG A 337 -8.10 3.92 15.30
N SER A 338 -9.43 3.78 15.30
CA SER A 338 -10.11 2.59 15.86
C SER A 338 -9.69 1.31 15.14
N MET A 339 -9.58 1.33 13.81
CA MET A 339 -9.10 0.21 13.01
C MET A 339 -7.66 -0.17 13.43
N MET A 340 -6.78 0.81 13.61
CA MET A 340 -5.41 0.55 14.04
C MET A 340 -5.32 0.06 15.49
N GLU A 341 -6.08 0.67 16.41
CA GLU A 341 -6.07 0.36 17.85
C GLU A 341 -6.73 -1.00 18.16
N ASN A 342 -7.77 -1.40 17.42
CA ASN A 342 -8.49 -2.66 17.64
C ASN A 342 -7.84 -3.87 16.93
N GLY A 343 -6.63 -3.72 16.38
CA GLY A 343 -5.88 -4.80 15.74
C GLY A 343 -6.38 -5.18 14.34
N TRP A 344 -7.17 -4.33 13.68
CA TRP A 344 -7.78 -4.62 12.38
C TRP A 344 -6.77 -4.73 11.24
N VAL A 345 -5.75 -3.88 11.30
CA VAL A 345 -4.66 -3.88 10.31
C VAL A 345 -3.64 -4.98 10.65
N TRP A 346 -3.49 -5.31 11.94
CA TRP A 346 -2.37 -6.10 12.45
C TRP A 346 -2.68 -7.59 12.66
N GLY A 347 -3.95 -8.01 12.55
CA GLY A 347 -4.36 -9.42 12.70
C GLY A 347 -4.05 -10.04 14.06
N CYS A 348 -3.67 -9.24 15.05
CA CYS A 348 -3.25 -9.75 16.35
C CYS A 348 -3.95 -9.00 17.48
N LYS A 349 -4.95 -9.64 18.10
CA LYS A 349 -5.28 -9.39 19.50
C LYS A 349 -4.38 -10.29 20.32
N TRP A 350 -3.28 -9.75 20.82
CA TRP A 350 -2.48 -10.45 21.82
C TRP A 350 -3.17 -10.24 23.17
N ALA A 351 -3.65 -11.33 23.76
CA ALA A 351 -4.30 -11.35 25.07
C ALA A 351 -3.33 -10.97 26.20
#